data_AF-A0A1C7AF37-F1
#
_entry.id   AF-A0A1C7AF37-F1
#
_cell.length_a   1.000
_cell.length_b   1.000
_cell.length_c   1.000
_cell.angle_alpha   90.00
_cell.angle_beta   90.00
_cell.angle_gamma   90.00
#
_symmetry.space_group_name_H-M   'P 1'
#
loop_
_entity.id
_entity.type
_entity.pdbx_description
1 polymer ?
#
loop_
_entity_poly.entity_id
_entity_poly.type
_entity_poly.pdbx_seq_one_letter_code
_entity_poly.pdbx_strand_id
1 'polypeptide(L)'
;MGTLLRRGIEWEGHLADGRIVRWSLSGRELFVLCRHGDLNGFVSTPRLILGEQHVVLCTEERLQDVRRAVEQTGSPEPHVLDTTTGIPQGWIGLRGVVPRTPVAASQQGEILDVLRPLANVEVVLEGGIRLERQTWLRGYPPRIRLRGDVEAIHNVVIDGREATLGPDGGYAAPGWDLPGQHQVWCASASRSYSIREGAEDWEVWDAYTWSMGDFSADGERVHPAICGVLVLPPRLGPGPAGRHGVVVPASNSILIGAEPGQIYACDVRGDVRAQTCIGFPWFDPVWAIPADTLRCDKRIARVLLIGDLRPAGGQESPRQANMIQRPQCAGREHARRIKAWTSAILAAGRKGLATEPPGTEVASLWQVYKQHARAIQRRMR
;
A
#
# COMPACT_ATOMS: atom_id res chain seq x y z
N MET A 1 2.97 -28.95 -1.78
CA MET A 1 1.72 -28.20 -1.50
C MET A 1 0.52 -29.13 -1.32
N GLY A 2 0.18 -30.02 -2.26
CA GLY A 2 -1.01 -30.90 -2.17
C GLY A 2 -1.06 -31.77 -0.90
N THR A 3 0.08 -32.31 -0.45
CA THR A 3 0.18 -33.06 0.82
C THR A 3 -0.17 -32.21 2.04
N LEU A 4 0.18 -30.92 2.04
CA LEU A 4 -0.13 -30.00 3.13
C LEU A 4 -1.62 -29.68 3.18
N LEU A 5 -2.28 -29.54 2.02
CA LEU A 5 -3.73 -29.37 1.97
C LEU A 5 -4.48 -30.58 2.53
N ARG A 6 -3.99 -31.80 2.22
CA ARG A 6 -4.62 -33.05 2.68
C ARG A 6 -4.37 -33.33 4.17
N ARG A 7 -3.14 -33.12 4.66
CA ARG A 7 -2.75 -33.45 6.04
C ARG A 7 -2.95 -32.29 7.02
N GLY A 8 -3.05 -31.07 6.51
CA GLY A 8 -2.99 -29.87 7.30
C GLY A 8 -1.56 -29.47 7.61
N ILE A 9 -1.42 -28.27 8.16
CA ILE A 9 -0.15 -27.71 8.60
C ILE A 9 -0.44 -26.67 9.66
N GLU A 10 0.53 -26.49 10.54
CA GLU A 10 0.50 -25.52 11.60
C GLU A 10 1.78 -24.71 11.59
N TRP A 11 1.60 -23.40 11.80
CA TRP A 11 2.68 -22.46 11.96
C TRP A 11 2.52 -21.77 13.30
N GLU A 12 3.62 -21.57 13.99
CA GLU A 12 3.67 -20.84 15.25
C GLU A 12 4.65 -19.67 15.12
N GLY A 13 4.33 -18.56 15.76
CA GLY A 13 5.17 -17.37 15.77
C GLY A 13 5.00 -16.57 17.05
N HIS A 14 6.02 -15.80 17.41
CA HIS A 14 5.99 -14.91 18.56
C HIS A 14 5.71 -13.47 18.10
N LEU A 15 4.75 -12.81 18.74
CA LEU A 15 4.51 -11.38 18.57
C LEU A 15 5.51 -10.57 19.39
N ALA A 16 5.64 -9.28 19.05
CA ALA A 16 6.52 -8.34 19.75
C ALA A 16 6.19 -8.18 21.25
N ASP A 17 4.96 -8.49 21.65
CA ASP A 17 4.51 -8.48 23.05
C ASP A 17 4.72 -9.84 23.77
N GLY A 18 5.40 -10.80 23.13
CA GLY A 18 5.70 -12.11 23.68
C GLY A 18 4.59 -13.15 23.55
N ARG A 19 3.40 -12.78 23.04
CA ARG A 19 2.32 -13.76 22.78
C ARG A 19 2.71 -14.71 21.65
N ILE A 20 2.31 -15.97 21.79
CA ILE A 20 2.42 -16.97 20.71
C ILE A 20 1.14 -16.93 19.88
N VAL A 21 1.29 -16.78 18.58
CA VAL A 21 0.20 -16.95 17.61
C VAL A 21 0.40 -18.26 16.89
N ARG A 22 -0.71 -18.98 16.70
CA ARG A 22 -0.76 -20.23 15.97
C ARG A 22 -1.71 -20.08 14.80
N TRP A 23 -1.22 -20.38 13.61
CA TRP A 23 -2.02 -20.49 12.40
C TRP A 23 -2.12 -21.96 12.04
N SER A 24 -3.33 -22.50 11.98
CA SER A 24 -3.56 -23.89 11.61
C SER A 24 -4.42 -23.97 10.35
N LEU A 25 -3.94 -24.71 9.35
CA LEU A 25 -4.75 -25.17 8.24
C LEU A 25 -5.15 -26.63 8.52
N SER A 26 -6.44 -26.87 8.71
CA SER A 26 -6.95 -28.24 8.86
C SER A 26 -6.81 -29.01 7.54
N GLY A 27 -6.29 -30.23 7.60
CA GLY A 27 -6.21 -31.12 6.43
C GLY A 27 -7.59 -31.53 5.94
N ARG A 28 -7.85 -31.40 4.63
CA ARG A 28 -9.13 -31.79 4.00
C ARG A 28 -8.87 -32.36 2.61
N GLU A 29 -9.83 -33.11 2.09
CA GLU A 29 -9.82 -33.62 0.70
C GLU A 29 -10.66 -32.75 -0.25
N LEU A 30 -11.35 -31.76 0.30
CA LEU A 30 -12.31 -30.92 -0.39
C LEU A 30 -12.30 -29.50 0.22
N PHE A 31 -12.19 -28.51 -0.65
CA PHE A 31 -12.33 -27.10 -0.31
C PHE A 31 -13.31 -26.43 -1.27
N VAL A 32 -14.22 -25.64 -0.72
CA VAL A 32 -15.07 -24.75 -1.50
C VAL A 32 -14.50 -23.35 -1.37
N LEU A 33 -14.27 -22.69 -2.50
CA LEU A 33 -13.77 -21.33 -2.56
C LEU A 33 -14.79 -20.42 -3.24
N CYS A 34 -15.01 -19.24 -2.68
CA CYS A 34 -15.91 -18.21 -3.22
C CYS A 34 -15.14 -16.89 -3.33
N ARG A 35 -15.61 -15.96 -4.18
CA ARG A 35 -15.05 -14.61 -4.20
C ARG A 35 -15.32 -13.91 -2.88
N HIS A 36 -14.36 -13.13 -2.42
CA HIS A 36 -14.52 -12.27 -1.25
C HIS A 36 -14.71 -10.82 -1.72
N GLY A 37 -15.58 -10.06 -1.06
CA GLY A 37 -15.80 -8.65 -1.40
C GLY A 37 -14.56 -7.78 -1.17
N ASP A 38 -13.77 -8.12 -0.14
CA ASP A 38 -12.63 -7.30 0.30
C ASP A 38 -11.27 -7.84 -0.17
N LEU A 39 -11.21 -9.05 -0.74
CA LEU A 39 -9.96 -9.70 -1.12
C LEU A 39 -10.00 -10.11 -2.59
N ASN A 40 -8.92 -9.81 -3.32
CA ASN A 40 -8.76 -10.30 -4.68
C ASN A 40 -8.60 -11.82 -4.69
N GLY A 41 -9.36 -12.48 -5.57
CA GLY A 41 -9.31 -13.92 -5.76
C GLY A 41 -10.44 -14.69 -5.06
N PHE A 42 -10.18 -15.96 -4.76
CA PHE A 42 -11.13 -16.85 -4.10
C PHE A 42 -10.62 -17.21 -2.71
N VAL A 43 -11.50 -17.15 -1.72
CA VAL A 43 -11.23 -17.52 -0.33
C VAL A 43 -12.05 -18.74 0.06
N SER A 44 -11.56 -19.52 1.02
CA SER A 44 -12.30 -20.69 1.50
C SER A 44 -13.60 -20.27 2.17
N THR A 45 -14.69 -20.92 1.78
CA THR A 45 -16.02 -20.79 2.38
C THR A 45 -16.45 -22.14 2.96
N PRO A 46 -17.24 -22.17 4.04
CA PRO A 46 -17.71 -23.43 4.65
C PRO A 46 -18.56 -24.30 3.70
N ARG A 47 -19.25 -23.69 2.73
CA ARG A 47 -20.14 -24.39 1.80
C ARG A 47 -20.38 -23.60 0.51
N LEU A 48 -20.96 -24.26 -0.48
CA LEU A 48 -21.53 -23.61 -1.67
C LEU A 48 -22.67 -22.65 -1.28
N ILE A 49 -22.71 -21.49 -1.93
CA ILE A 49 -23.71 -20.45 -1.73
C ILE A 49 -24.56 -20.31 -3.01
N LEU A 50 -25.88 -20.37 -2.88
CA LEU A 50 -26.80 -20.22 -4.02
C LEU A 50 -26.55 -18.92 -4.79
N GLY A 51 -26.54 -19.02 -6.12
CA GLY A 51 -26.37 -17.91 -7.05
C GLY A 51 -24.93 -17.38 -7.19
N GLU A 52 -24.00 -17.79 -6.32
CA GLU A 52 -22.63 -17.27 -6.32
C GLU A 52 -21.66 -18.17 -7.11
N GLN A 53 -20.60 -17.57 -7.66
CA GLN A 53 -19.57 -18.31 -8.39
C GLN A 53 -18.51 -18.88 -7.45
N HIS A 54 -18.25 -20.18 -7.61
CA HIS A 54 -17.30 -20.93 -6.79
C HIS A 54 -16.22 -21.62 -7.61
N VAL A 55 -15.13 -21.93 -6.92
CA VAL A 55 -14.14 -22.93 -7.31
C VAL A 55 -14.15 -24.02 -6.26
N VAL A 56 -14.36 -25.27 -6.68
CA VAL A 56 -14.28 -26.42 -5.80
C VAL A 56 -12.95 -27.14 -6.05
N LEU A 57 -12.11 -27.25 -5.02
CA LEU A 57 -10.87 -28.02 -5.08
C LEU A 57 -11.10 -29.36 -4.40
N CYS A 58 -10.79 -30.46 -5.08
CA CYS A 58 -10.88 -31.81 -4.51
C CYS A 58 -9.67 -32.66 -4.88
N THR A 59 -9.46 -33.76 -4.17
CA THR A 59 -8.51 -34.79 -4.62
C THR A 59 -9.01 -35.46 -5.90
N GLU A 60 -8.09 -35.97 -6.71
CA GLU A 60 -8.42 -36.73 -7.94
C GLU A 60 -9.35 -37.92 -7.63
N GLU A 61 -9.13 -38.61 -6.51
CA GLU A 61 -9.94 -39.73 -6.00
C GLU A 61 -11.42 -39.35 -5.81
N ARG A 62 -11.73 -38.09 -5.50
CA ARG A 62 -13.08 -37.60 -5.18
C ARG A 62 -13.77 -36.92 -6.36
N LEU A 63 -13.11 -36.77 -7.50
CA LEU A 63 -13.58 -35.95 -8.61
C LEU A 63 -14.99 -36.35 -9.08
N GLN A 64 -15.26 -37.64 -9.21
CA GLN A 64 -16.56 -38.13 -9.72
C GLN A 64 -17.70 -37.86 -8.73
N ASP A 65 -17.47 -38.09 -7.44
CA ASP A 65 -18.45 -37.82 -6.39
C ASP A 65 -18.76 -36.32 -6.28
N VAL A 66 -17.70 -35.49 -6.36
CA VAL A 66 -17.81 -34.03 -6.33
C VAL A 66 -18.58 -33.51 -7.54
N ARG A 67 -18.31 -34.03 -8.75
CA ARG A 67 -19.05 -33.65 -9.96
C ARG A 67 -20.53 -33.97 -9.84
N ARG A 68 -20.86 -35.18 -9.38
CA ARG A 68 -22.26 -35.59 -9.16
C ARG A 68 -22.95 -34.71 -8.13
N ALA A 69 -22.27 -34.40 -7.02
CA ALA A 69 -22.82 -33.52 -5.99
C ALA A 69 -23.05 -32.08 -6.51
N VAL A 70 -22.12 -31.55 -7.31
CA VAL A 70 -22.26 -30.23 -7.96
C VAL A 70 -23.43 -30.23 -8.96
N GLU A 71 -23.58 -31.27 -9.76
CA GLU A 71 -24.68 -31.41 -10.72
C GLU A 71 -26.06 -31.39 -10.03
N GLN A 72 -26.19 -32.03 -8.86
CA GLN A 72 -27.41 -32.01 -8.06
C GLN A 72 -27.85 -30.61 -7.62
N THR A 73 -26.93 -29.65 -7.56
CA THR A 73 -27.24 -28.25 -7.22
C THR A 73 -27.79 -27.45 -8.41
N GLY A 74 -27.95 -28.06 -9.59
CA GLY A 74 -28.35 -27.37 -10.81
C GLY A 74 -27.28 -26.42 -11.36
N SER A 75 -26.02 -26.57 -10.90
CA SER A 75 -24.90 -25.79 -11.41
C SER A 75 -24.60 -26.15 -12.87
N PRO A 76 -24.20 -25.18 -13.71
CA PRO A 76 -23.63 -25.49 -15.03
C PRO A 76 -22.39 -26.38 -14.90
N GLU A 77 -22.05 -27.08 -15.99
CA GLU A 77 -20.86 -27.93 -16.02
C GLU A 77 -19.60 -27.08 -15.76
N PRO A 78 -18.80 -27.41 -14.72
CA PRO A 78 -17.64 -26.63 -14.36
C PRO A 78 -16.44 -26.94 -15.27
N HIS A 79 -15.61 -25.91 -15.49
CA HIS A 79 -14.32 -26.06 -16.15
C HIS A 79 -13.30 -26.74 -15.23
N VAL A 80 -12.61 -27.77 -15.72
CA VAL A 80 -11.58 -28.49 -14.96
C VAL A 80 -10.27 -27.71 -14.96
N LEU A 81 -9.68 -27.60 -13.78
CA LEU A 81 -8.36 -27.03 -13.55
C LEU A 81 -7.43 -28.15 -13.07
N ASP A 82 -6.24 -28.21 -13.64
CA ASP A 82 -5.23 -29.22 -13.34
C ASP A 82 -3.87 -28.58 -13.03
N THR A 83 -2.81 -29.40 -13.01
CA THR A 83 -1.45 -28.97 -12.72
C THR A 83 -0.91 -27.91 -13.69
N THR A 84 -1.39 -27.87 -14.93
CA THR A 84 -0.99 -26.84 -15.92
C THR A 84 -1.50 -25.45 -15.53
N THR A 85 -2.54 -25.40 -14.71
CA THR A 85 -3.15 -24.16 -14.21
C THR A 85 -2.68 -23.77 -12.81
N GLY A 86 -1.68 -24.47 -12.28
CA GLY A 86 -1.12 -24.21 -10.94
C GLY A 86 -1.80 -24.97 -9.79
N ILE A 87 -2.71 -25.92 -10.09
CA ILE A 87 -3.27 -26.80 -9.06
C ILE A 87 -2.20 -27.82 -8.62
N PRO A 88 -2.04 -28.13 -7.33
CA PRO A 88 -1.08 -29.13 -6.89
C PRO A 88 -1.36 -30.52 -7.48
N GLN A 89 -0.32 -31.32 -7.74
CA GLN A 89 -0.48 -32.72 -8.16
C GLN A 89 -1.36 -33.51 -7.16
N GLY A 90 -2.23 -34.39 -7.68
CA GLY A 90 -3.19 -35.17 -6.89
C GLY A 90 -4.48 -34.39 -6.55
N TRP A 91 -4.60 -33.15 -7.01
CA TRP A 91 -5.74 -32.27 -6.82
C TRP A 91 -6.30 -31.80 -8.16
N ILE A 92 -7.61 -31.56 -8.18
CA ILE A 92 -8.35 -31.02 -9.32
C ILE A 92 -9.18 -29.84 -8.84
N GLY A 93 -9.26 -28.80 -9.66
CA GLY A 93 -10.18 -27.69 -9.45
C GLY A 93 -11.36 -27.75 -10.41
N LEU A 94 -12.54 -27.38 -9.93
CA LEU A 94 -13.76 -27.19 -10.72
C LEU A 94 -14.15 -25.72 -10.63
N ARG A 95 -13.92 -24.96 -11.70
CA ARG A 95 -14.22 -23.52 -11.77
C ARG A 95 -15.54 -23.28 -12.47
N GLY A 96 -16.28 -22.28 -11.99
CA GLY A 96 -17.58 -21.94 -12.59
C GLY A 96 -18.74 -22.70 -11.98
N VAL A 97 -18.55 -23.25 -10.77
CA VAL A 97 -19.64 -23.86 -10.00
C VAL A 97 -20.56 -22.75 -9.51
N VAL A 98 -21.81 -22.73 -9.98
CA VAL A 98 -22.83 -21.73 -9.62
C VAL A 98 -24.10 -22.49 -9.22
N PRO A 99 -24.24 -22.89 -7.95
CA PRO A 99 -25.40 -23.65 -7.50
C PRO A 99 -26.68 -22.82 -7.64
N ARG A 100 -27.74 -23.43 -8.15
CA ARG A 100 -29.04 -22.78 -8.40
C ARG A 100 -30.16 -23.33 -7.53
N THR A 101 -30.01 -24.57 -7.07
CA THR A 101 -31.03 -25.28 -6.32
C THR A 101 -30.47 -25.63 -4.93
N PRO A 102 -31.23 -25.37 -3.84
CA PRO A 102 -30.85 -25.83 -2.52
C PRO A 102 -30.85 -27.37 -2.46
N VAL A 103 -29.92 -27.94 -1.70
CA VAL A 103 -29.85 -29.39 -1.48
C VAL A 103 -29.81 -29.65 0.03
N ALA A 104 -30.72 -30.51 0.51
CA ALA A 104 -30.77 -30.86 1.92
C ALA A 104 -29.48 -31.55 2.37
N ALA A 105 -28.95 -31.16 3.53
CA ALA A 105 -27.79 -31.80 4.13
C ALA A 105 -28.03 -33.30 4.36
N SER A 106 -26.97 -34.11 4.27
CA SER A 106 -27.06 -35.52 4.60
C SER A 106 -27.38 -35.69 6.10
N GLN A 107 -28.04 -36.80 6.46
CA GLN A 107 -28.34 -37.08 7.87
C GLN A 107 -27.08 -37.45 8.68
N GLN A 108 -25.98 -37.79 8.02
CA GLN A 108 -24.77 -38.34 8.63
C GLN A 108 -23.58 -37.36 8.66
N GLY A 109 -23.72 -36.15 8.10
CA GLY A 109 -22.67 -35.13 8.12
C GLY A 109 -21.45 -35.51 7.27
N GLU A 110 -21.67 -35.83 6.01
CA GLU A 110 -20.63 -36.26 5.09
C GLU A 110 -19.76 -35.09 4.59
N ILE A 111 -18.52 -35.39 4.16
CA ILE A 111 -17.60 -34.38 3.60
C ILE A 111 -18.21 -33.61 2.42
N LEU A 112 -19.10 -34.25 1.64
CA LEU A 112 -19.78 -33.64 0.50
C LEU A 112 -20.91 -32.68 0.90
N ASP A 113 -21.29 -32.61 2.18
CA ASP A 113 -22.30 -31.65 2.64
C ASP A 113 -21.84 -30.19 2.47
N VAL A 114 -20.54 -29.94 2.34
CA VAL A 114 -20.02 -28.61 1.94
C VAL A 114 -20.46 -28.20 0.53
N LEU A 115 -20.82 -29.17 -0.32
CA LEU A 115 -21.36 -28.93 -1.67
C LEU A 115 -22.88 -28.80 -1.68
N ARG A 116 -23.53 -28.86 -0.52
CA ARG A 116 -24.99 -28.76 -0.41
C ARG A 116 -25.37 -27.36 0.06
N PRO A 117 -25.73 -26.46 -0.88
CA PRO A 117 -26.12 -25.10 -0.54
C PRO A 117 -27.43 -25.12 0.24
N LEU A 118 -27.52 -24.31 1.29
CA LEU A 118 -28.76 -24.15 2.07
C LEU A 118 -29.69 -23.16 1.38
N ALA A 119 -31.00 -23.33 1.59
CA ALA A 119 -32.01 -22.35 1.17
C ALA A 119 -31.98 -21.05 2.01
N ASN A 120 -31.05 -20.92 2.95
CA ASN A 120 -30.99 -19.77 3.84
C ASN A 120 -30.61 -18.52 3.06
N VAL A 121 -31.39 -17.48 3.29
CA VAL A 121 -31.15 -16.13 2.77
C VAL A 121 -30.20 -15.40 3.71
N GLU A 122 -29.20 -14.72 3.15
CA GLU A 122 -28.31 -13.83 3.90
C GLU A 122 -28.31 -12.45 3.25
N VAL A 123 -28.43 -11.40 4.07
CA VAL A 123 -28.13 -10.03 3.64
C VAL A 123 -26.63 -9.79 3.73
N VAL A 124 -26.02 -9.39 2.63
CA VAL A 124 -24.60 -9.07 2.54
C VAL A 124 -24.41 -7.61 2.18
N LEU A 125 -23.43 -6.98 2.83
CA LEU A 125 -23.04 -5.59 2.62
C LEU A 125 -21.63 -5.58 2.02
N GLU A 126 -21.51 -5.20 0.76
CA GLU A 126 -20.26 -5.33 -0.02
C GLU A 126 -19.80 -3.98 -0.57
N GLY A 127 -18.48 -3.77 -0.64
CA GLY A 127 -17.91 -2.54 -1.20
C GLY A 127 -18.13 -1.30 -0.32
N GLY A 128 -18.15 -0.14 -0.96
CA GLY A 128 -18.11 1.16 -0.29
C GLY A 128 -16.76 1.42 0.39
N ILE A 129 -16.65 2.56 1.09
CA ILE A 129 -15.50 2.84 1.97
C ILE A 129 -15.94 2.58 3.41
N ARG A 130 -15.51 1.45 3.95
CA ARG A 130 -15.83 1.03 5.31
C ARG A 130 -14.90 1.74 6.29
N LEU A 131 -15.49 2.50 7.21
CA LEU A 131 -14.77 3.18 8.30
C LEU A 131 -14.49 2.19 9.43
N GLU A 132 -15.51 1.42 9.81
CA GLU A 132 -15.45 0.43 10.89
C GLU A 132 -16.44 -0.70 10.60
N ARG A 133 -16.37 -1.79 11.37
CA ARG A 133 -17.24 -2.99 11.32
C ARG A 133 -18.52 -2.86 10.49
N GLN A 134 -19.54 -2.10 10.90
CA GLN A 134 -20.76 -1.94 10.09
C GLN A 134 -21.02 -0.47 9.79
N THR A 135 -19.97 0.28 9.51
CA THR A 135 -19.97 1.73 9.36
C THR A 135 -19.27 2.10 8.07
N TRP A 136 -19.96 2.84 7.20
CA TRP A 136 -19.46 3.29 5.92
C TRP A 136 -19.41 4.81 5.82
N LEU A 137 -18.54 5.29 4.95
CA LEU A 137 -18.36 6.71 4.66
C LEU A 137 -19.52 7.23 3.80
N ARG A 138 -20.04 8.42 4.14
CA ARG A 138 -21.03 9.13 3.33
C ARG A 138 -20.52 9.33 1.90
N GLY A 139 -21.41 9.10 0.93
CA GLY A 139 -21.08 9.14 -0.50
C GLY A 139 -20.44 7.84 -1.02
N TYR A 140 -20.07 6.92 -0.13
CA TYR A 140 -19.50 5.61 -0.45
C TYR A 140 -20.15 4.48 0.39
N PRO A 141 -21.49 4.34 0.36
CA PRO A 141 -22.22 3.32 1.12
C PRO A 141 -21.92 1.89 0.61
N PRO A 142 -22.25 0.84 1.40
CA PRO A 142 -22.13 -0.54 0.92
C PRO A 142 -23.20 -0.83 -0.15
N ARG A 143 -22.92 -1.71 -1.10
CA ARG A 143 -23.98 -2.35 -1.89
C ARG A 143 -24.67 -3.42 -1.05
N ILE A 144 -26.00 -3.35 -0.96
CA ILE A 144 -26.82 -4.36 -0.27
C ILE A 144 -27.14 -5.47 -1.25
N ARG A 145 -26.72 -6.70 -0.98
CA ARG A 145 -27.02 -7.87 -1.81
C ARG A 145 -27.65 -8.96 -0.97
N LEU A 146 -28.40 -9.83 -1.64
CA LEU A 146 -28.91 -11.05 -1.04
C LEU A 146 -28.16 -12.24 -1.60
N ARG A 147 -27.80 -13.16 -0.72
CA ARG A 147 -27.28 -14.49 -1.07
C ARG A 147 -28.27 -15.55 -0.59
N GLY A 148 -28.25 -16.73 -1.20
CA GLY A 148 -29.19 -17.80 -0.85
C GLY A 148 -30.28 -18.00 -1.90
N ASP A 149 -31.41 -18.55 -1.48
CA ASP A 149 -32.55 -18.82 -2.36
C ASP A 149 -33.31 -17.52 -2.63
N VAL A 150 -32.81 -16.73 -3.59
CA VAL A 150 -33.35 -15.41 -3.88
C VAL A 150 -34.73 -15.49 -4.55
N GLU A 151 -35.04 -16.60 -5.22
CA GLU A 151 -36.36 -16.79 -5.86
C GLU A 151 -37.47 -17.02 -4.83
N ALA A 152 -37.14 -17.57 -3.66
CA ALA A 152 -38.06 -17.70 -2.53
C ALA A 152 -38.29 -16.38 -1.76
N ILE A 153 -37.56 -15.31 -2.10
CA ILE A 153 -37.65 -14.02 -1.43
C ILE A 153 -38.63 -13.13 -2.19
N HIS A 154 -39.71 -12.75 -1.52
CA HIS A 154 -40.70 -11.87 -2.14
C HIS A 154 -40.47 -10.38 -1.84
N ASN A 155 -39.96 -10.02 -0.64
CA ASN A 155 -39.86 -8.61 -0.23
C ASN A 155 -38.54 -8.33 0.52
N VAL A 156 -37.79 -7.33 0.03
CA VAL A 156 -36.64 -6.73 0.75
C VAL A 156 -37.07 -5.36 1.24
N VAL A 157 -36.82 -5.09 2.52
CA VAL A 157 -37.19 -3.84 3.18
C VAL A 157 -35.94 -3.20 3.77
N ILE A 158 -35.72 -1.92 3.50
CA ILE A 158 -34.66 -1.12 4.12
C ILE A 158 -35.34 0.02 4.88
N ASP A 159 -35.12 0.09 6.19
CA ASP A 159 -35.71 1.10 7.09
C ASP A 159 -37.25 1.20 6.98
N GLY A 160 -37.90 0.04 6.88
CA GLY A 160 -39.36 -0.05 6.74
C GLY A 160 -39.89 0.29 5.34
N ARG A 161 -39.02 0.58 4.36
CA ARG A 161 -39.40 0.87 2.97
C ARG A 161 -39.01 -0.27 2.05
N GLU A 162 -39.89 -0.59 1.09
CA GLU A 162 -39.61 -1.60 0.08
C GLU A 162 -38.40 -1.17 -0.78
N ALA A 163 -37.46 -2.11 -0.95
CA ALA A 163 -36.25 -1.89 -1.70
C ALA A 163 -36.39 -2.44 -3.13
N THR A 164 -35.86 -1.69 -4.09
CA THR A 164 -35.82 -2.09 -5.51
C THR A 164 -34.47 -2.67 -5.86
N LEU A 165 -34.47 -3.76 -6.65
CA LEU A 165 -33.26 -4.34 -7.21
C LEU A 165 -32.75 -3.48 -8.38
N GLY A 166 -31.54 -2.95 -8.22
CA GLY A 166 -30.84 -2.17 -9.24
C GLY A 166 -30.15 -3.02 -10.31
N PRO A 167 -29.70 -2.40 -11.41
CA PRO A 167 -29.04 -3.09 -12.52
C PRO A 167 -27.68 -3.69 -12.15
N ASP A 168 -27.08 -3.24 -11.05
CA ASP A 168 -25.82 -3.74 -10.52
C ASP A 168 -26.00 -4.89 -9.52
N GLY A 169 -27.24 -5.40 -9.39
CA GLY A 169 -27.62 -6.48 -8.48
C GLY A 169 -27.67 -6.06 -7.01
N GLY A 170 -27.63 -4.75 -6.71
CA GLY A 170 -27.81 -4.20 -5.37
C GLY A 170 -29.25 -3.80 -5.09
N TYR A 171 -29.71 -3.96 -3.86
CA TYR A 171 -30.98 -3.43 -3.38
C TYR A 171 -30.81 -2.00 -2.85
N ALA A 172 -31.76 -1.13 -3.19
CA ALA A 172 -31.79 0.26 -2.74
C ALA A 172 -33.22 0.68 -2.39
N ALA A 173 -33.38 1.53 -1.38
CA ALA A 173 -34.66 2.15 -1.01
C ALA A 173 -34.43 3.64 -0.73
N PRO A 174 -35.41 4.55 -0.90
CA PRO A 174 -35.18 5.98 -0.69
C PRO A 174 -34.57 6.29 0.68
N GLY A 175 -33.40 6.94 0.68
CA GLY A 175 -32.68 7.36 1.89
C GLY A 175 -31.74 6.33 2.51
N TRP A 176 -31.56 5.15 1.88
CA TRP A 176 -30.67 4.08 2.36
C TRP A 176 -29.19 4.49 2.46
N ASP A 177 -28.79 5.52 1.72
CA ASP A 177 -27.41 6.01 1.60
C ASP A 177 -27.14 7.30 2.42
N LEU A 178 -28.12 7.78 3.17
CA LEU A 178 -28.00 8.98 4.00
C LEU A 178 -27.26 8.69 5.30
N PRO A 179 -26.65 9.68 5.97
CA PRO A 179 -26.06 9.47 7.30
C PRO A 179 -27.09 8.99 8.32
N GLY A 180 -26.75 7.95 9.09
CA GLY A 180 -27.66 7.34 10.05
C GLY A 180 -27.40 5.86 10.27
N GLN A 181 -28.26 5.24 11.08
CA GLN A 181 -28.34 3.79 11.18
C GLN A 181 -29.43 3.28 10.24
N HIS A 182 -29.12 2.19 9.57
CA HIS A 182 -29.99 1.55 8.60
C HIS A 182 -30.13 0.08 8.93
N GLN A 183 -31.29 -0.48 8.62
CA GLN A 183 -31.59 -1.89 8.79
C GLN A 183 -32.24 -2.46 7.54
N VAL A 184 -31.63 -3.54 7.05
CA VAL A 184 -32.15 -4.35 5.95
C VAL A 184 -32.85 -5.55 6.54
N TRP A 185 -34.05 -5.84 6.04
CA TRP A 185 -34.85 -7.00 6.37
C TRP A 185 -35.24 -7.75 5.10
N CYS A 186 -35.13 -9.07 5.16
CA CYS A 186 -35.47 -9.95 4.06
C CYS A 186 -35.87 -11.32 4.61
N ALA A 187 -37.16 -11.66 4.54
CA ALA A 187 -37.70 -12.89 5.12
C ALA A 187 -37.23 -13.12 6.57
N SER A 188 -36.39 -14.14 6.81
CA SER A 188 -35.80 -14.47 8.13
C SER A 188 -34.44 -13.82 8.40
N ALA A 189 -33.90 -13.05 7.46
CA ALA A 189 -32.60 -12.39 7.58
C ALA A 189 -32.76 -10.89 7.89
N SER A 190 -31.92 -10.38 8.78
CA SER A 190 -31.79 -8.95 9.04
C SER A 190 -30.33 -8.57 9.22
N ARG A 191 -29.97 -7.37 8.76
CA ARG A 191 -28.63 -6.82 8.95
C ARG A 191 -28.69 -5.31 9.12
N SER A 192 -27.92 -4.80 10.06
CA SER A 192 -27.82 -3.36 10.32
C SER A 192 -26.47 -2.82 9.85
N TYR A 193 -26.48 -1.59 9.38
CA TYR A 193 -25.29 -0.81 9.07
C TYR A 193 -25.50 0.65 9.42
N SER A 194 -24.44 1.44 9.32
CA SER A 194 -24.50 2.87 9.52
C SER A 194 -23.67 3.61 8.49
N ILE A 195 -24.08 4.82 8.18
CA ILE A 195 -23.37 5.75 7.32
C ILE A 195 -23.00 6.96 8.15
N ARG A 196 -21.72 7.35 8.08
CA ARG A 196 -21.16 8.49 8.82
C ARG A 196 -20.37 9.39 7.90
N GLU A 197 -20.28 10.65 8.28
CA GLU A 197 -19.30 11.56 7.69
C GLU A 197 -17.88 11.04 7.94
N GLY A 198 -16.96 11.40 7.03
CA GLY A 198 -15.54 11.17 7.25
C GLY A 198 -15.06 11.97 8.46
N ALA A 199 -14.05 11.45 9.17
CA ALA A 199 -13.40 12.23 10.19
C ALA A 199 -12.74 13.45 9.53
N GLU A 200 -13.04 14.65 10.05
CA GLU A 200 -12.37 15.90 9.64
C GLU A 200 -10.91 15.89 10.10
N ASP A 201 -10.64 15.19 11.21
CA ASP A 201 -9.32 15.01 11.80
C ASP A 201 -8.88 13.55 11.71
N TRP A 202 -7.64 13.35 11.30
CA TRP A 202 -7.02 12.02 11.25
C TRP A 202 -6.06 11.87 12.41
N GLU A 203 -6.16 10.76 13.15
CA GLU A 203 -5.11 10.39 14.08
C GLU A 203 -3.84 10.09 13.27
N VAL A 204 -2.80 10.88 13.52
CA VAL A 204 -1.50 10.66 12.91
C VAL A 204 -0.82 9.53 13.68
N TRP A 205 -0.60 8.41 13.01
CA TRP A 205 0.17 7.29 13.54
C TRP A 205 1.47 7.15 12.74
N ASP A 206 2.54 6.74 13.41
CA ASP A 206 3.81 6.47 12.74
C ASP A 206 3.64 5.23 11.84
N ALA A 207 3.75 5.42 10.52
CA ALA A 207 3.69 4.35 9.53
C ALA A 207 4.64 3.20 9.92
N TYR A 208 4.19 1.95 9.76
CA TYR A 208 5.04 0.79 10.01
C TYR A 208 6.24 0.85 9.05
N THR A 209 7.44 1.03 9.60
CA THR A 209 8.69 0.92 8.84
C THR A 209 8.91 -0.54 8.48
N TRP A 210 8.61 -0.94 7.25
CA TRP A 210 9.19 -2.17 6.70
C TRP A 210 10.60 -1.85 6.21
N SER A 211 11.60 -2.47 6.84
CA SER A 211 12.92 -2.58 6.26
C SER A 211 12.82 -3.54 5.06
N MET A 212 12.73 -2.99 3.86
CA MET A 212 13.18 -3.73 2.68
C MET A 212 14.70 -3.66 2.66
N GLY A 213 15.34 -4.47 3.51
CA GLY A 213 16.78 -4.39 3.81
C GLY A 213 17.04 -3.43 4.97
N ASP A 214 17.79 -3.89 5.98
CA ASP A 214 18.05 -3.26 7.27
C ASP A 214 19.03 -2.06 7.15
N PHE A 215 19.71 -1.44 8.16
CA PHE A 215 20.21 -1.80 9.51
C PHE A 215 20.01 -0.64 10.49
N SER A 216 19.93 -1.12 11.72
CA SER A 216 20.20 -0.52 13.00
C SER A 216 21.59 0.14 13.11
N ALA A 217 21.99 0.42 14.35
CA ALA A 217 23.09 1.28 14.80
C ALA A 217 24.51 1.05 14.20
N ASP A 218 24.69 0.13 13.24
CA ASP A 218 25.96 -0.29 12.65
C ASP A 218 26.21 0.20 11.19
N GLY A 219 25.39 1.10 10.63
CA GLY A 219 25.67 1.71 9.30
C GLY A 219 24.75 1.31 8.14
N GLU A 220 23.59 0.76 8.46
CA GLU A 220 22.38 0.69 7.64
C GLU A 220 21.78 1.96 7.04
N ARG A 221 21.38 1.89 5.78
CA ARG A 221 20.42 2.80 5.15
C ARG A 221 19.02 2.59 5.72
N VAL A 222 18.48 3.62 6.36
CA VAL A 222 17.07 3.66 6.75
C VAL A 222 16.24 4.14 5.57
N HIS A 223 15.35 3.29 5.08
CA HIS A 223 14.41 3.59 4.00
C HIS A 223 13.16 4.36 4.52
N PRO A 224 12.48 5.15 3.68
CA PRO A 224 11.24 5.82 4.07
C PRO A 224 10.12 4.81 4.35
N ALA A 225 9.43 4.99 5.48
CA ALA A 225 8.15 4.34 5.75
C ALA A 225 7.09 4.94 4.83
N ILE A 226 6.37 4.11 4.09
CA ILE A 226 5.21 4.54 3.32
C ILE A 226 3.99 3.87 3.93
N CYS A 227 3.17 4.63 4.67
CA CYS A 227 1.75 4.33 4.86
C CYS A 227 0.98 5.65 4.72
N GLY A 228 0.07 5.73 3.74
CA GLY A 228 -0.75 6.94 3.50
C GLY A 228 0.00 8.13 2.87
N VAL A 229 -0.69 9.27 2.78
CA VAL A 229 -0.30 10.47 1.99
C VAL A 229 0.77 11.33 2.68
N LEU A 230 1.14 11.06 3.94
CA LEU A 230 2.04 11.91 4.72
C LEU A 230 3.40 11.23 4.96
N VAL A 231 4.46 11.73 4.30
CA VAL A 231 5.84 11.26 4.53
C VAL A 231 6.49 12.15 5.59
N LEU A 232 6.65 11.63 6.81
CA LEU A 232 7.35 12.33 7.89
C LEU A 232 8.88 12.18 7.75
N PRO A 233 9.66 13.20 8.13
CA PRO A 233 11.12 13.13 8.15
C PRO A 233 11.63 12.09 9.18
N PRO A 234 12.80 11.46 8.95
CA PRO A 234 13.39 10.52 9.91
C PRO A 234 13.68 11.18 11.27
N ARG A 235 13.24 10.55 12.38
CA ARG A 235 13.48 10.98 13.77
C ARG A 235 14.87 10.59 14.30
N LEU A 236 15.95 10.82 13.56
CA LEU A 236 17.32 10.48 14.01
C LEU A 236 18.06 11.67 14.67
N GLY A 237 17.92 11.89 15.97
CA GLY A 237 18.85 12.74 16.76
C GLY A 237 18.30 14.05 17.35
N PRO A 238 18.97 14.61 18.38
CA PRO A 238 18.49 15.74 19.16
C PRO A 238 18.78 17.06 18.44
N GLY A 239 17.80 17.58 17.69
CA GLY A 239 17.90 18.87 17.03
C GLY A 239 16.53 19.38 16.58
N PRO A 240 16.01 20.48 17.17
CA PRO A 240 14.65 21.00 16.91
C PRO A 240 14.52 21.84 15.63
N ALA A 241 15.51 21.89 14.73
CA ALA A 241 15.48 22.75 13.55
C ALA A 241 15.66 21.94 12.25
N GLY A 242 14.69 22.04 11.35
CA GLY A 242 14.96 21.98 9.91
C GLY A 242 14.93 20.61 9.23
N ARG A 243 14.11 19.65 9.67
CA ARG A 243 13.88 18.41 8.90
C ARG A 243 12.57 18.50 8.13
N HIS A 244 12.46 19.45 7.22
CA HIS A 244 11.34 19.47 6.30
C HIS A 244 11.70 18.62 5.08
N GLY A 245 10.76 17.78 4.63
CA GLY A 245 10.92 17.09 3.36
C GLY A 245 10.96 18.12 2.24
N VAL A 246 11.95 18.01 1.35
CA VAL A 246 12.09 18.89 0.19
C VAL A 246 11.75 18.08 -1.05
N VAL A 247 10.71 18.53 -1.75
CA VAL A 247 10.29 17.92 -3.02
C VAL A 247 11.02 18.63 -4.16
N VAL A 248 11.76 17.88 -4.97
CA VAL A 248 12.47 18.39 -6.14
C VAL A 248 12.16 17.54 -7.38
N PRO A 249 12.35 18.06 -8.59
CA PRO A 249 12.29 17.24 -9.80
C PRO A 249 13.28 16.07 -9.71
N ALA A 250 12.87 14.89 -10.16
CA ALA A 250 13.73 13.71 -10.17
C ALA A 250 15.00 13.89 -11.03
N SER A 251 14.97 14.83 -11.99
CA SER A 251 16.13 15.27 -12.77
C SER A 251 17.17 16.06 -11.97
N ASN A 252 16.81 16.54 -10.78
CA ASN A 252 17.59 17.46 -9.94
C ASN A 252 17.74 16.92 -8.52
N SER A 253 18.17 15.66 -8.40
CA SER A 253 18.21 14.93 -7.13
C SER A 253 19.35 15.31 -6.18
N ILE A 254 20.28 16.21 -6.54
CA ILE A 254 21.35 16.65 -5.64
C ILE A 254 20.99 18.01 -5.03
N LEU A 255 20.80 18.04 -3.71
CA LEU A 255 20.56 19.25 -2.94
C LEU A 255 21.87 19.83 -2.40
N ILE A 256 22.02 21.14 -2.46
CA ILE A 256 23.22 21.89 -2.06
C ILE A 256 22.80 23.01 -1.10
N GLY A 257 23.37 23.03 0.10
CA GLY A 257 23.24 24.10 1.09
C GLY A 257 24.34 25.16 0.97
N ALA A 258 24.23 26.20 1.79
CA ALA A 258 25.13 27.36 1.77
C ALA A 258 26.53 27.09 2.31
N GLU A 259 26.69 26.10 3.19
CA GLU A 259 27.99 25.79 3.78
C GLU A 259 28.69 24.62 3.08
N PRO A 260 30.03 24.62 3.01
CA PRO A 260 30.79 23.49 2.48
C PRO A 260 30.46 22.18 3.18
N GLY A 261 30.08 21.17 2.40
CA GLY A 261 29.71 19.84 2.90
C GLY A 261 28.21 19.68 3.19
N GLN A 262 27.40 20.74 3.08
CA GLN A 262 25.95 20.65 3.00
C GLN A 262 25.53 20.17 1.61
N ILE A 263 25.65 18.87 1.37
CA ILE A 263 25.22 18.19 0.15
C ILE A 263 24.38 16.97 0.53
N TYR A 264 23.30 16.73 -0.21
CA TYR A 264 22.42 15.59 -0.01
C TYR A 264 21.96 15.04 -1.36
N ALA A 265 21.99 13.73 -1.55
CA ALA A 265 21.49 13.08 -2.75
C ALA A 265 20.15 12.43 -2.43
N CYS A 266 19.09 12.83 -3.13
CA CYS A 266 17.77 12.24 -3.02
C CYS A 266 17.75 10.89 -3.74
N ASP A 267 17.13 9.89 -3.11
CA ASP A 267 16.90 8.60 -3.76
C ASP A 267 15.78 8.73 -4.79
N VAL A 268 16.15 8.57 -6.06
CA VAL A 268 15.18 8.53 -7.17
C VAL A 268 14.72 7.09 -7.35
N ARG A 269 13.42 6.85 -7.17
CA ARG A 269 12.80 5.55 -7.41
C ARG A 269 12.91 5.18 -8.89
N GLY A 270 13.65 4.12 -9.21
CA GLY A 270 13.78 3.61 -10.57
C GLY A 270 12.61 2.73 -11.02
N ASP A 271 11.82 2.24 -10.07
CA ASP A 271 10.66 1.37 -10.29
C ASP A 271 9.38 2.13 -10.66
N VAL A 272 9.34 3.44 -10.36
CA VAL A 272 8.22 4.33 -10.71
C VAL A 272 8.75 5.45 -11.58
N ARG A 273 8.07 5.78 -12.68
CA ARG A 273 8.36 6.98 -13.50
C ARG A 273 7.93 8.27 -12.77
N ALA A 274 8.44 8.47 -11.56
CA ALA A 274 8.13 9.64 -10.75
C ALA A 274 8.85 10.87 -11.33
N GLN A 275 8.09 11.95 -11.55
CA GLN A 275 8.66 13.21 -12.03
C GLN A 275 9.38 14.00 -10.92
N THR A 276 9.12 13.64 -9.67
CA THR A 276 9.68 14.28 -8.47
C THR A 276 10.28 13.23 -7.53
N CYS A 277 11.24 13.63 -6.72
CA CYS A 277 11.73 12.88 -5.57
C CYS A 277 11.70 13.75 -4.31
N ILE A 278 11.73 13.10 -3.15
CA ILE A 278 11.70 13.77 -1.84
C ILE A 278 13.06 13.52 -1.17
N GLY A 279 13.69 14.59 -0.69
CA GLY A 279 14.90 14.54 0.11
C GLY A 279 14.67 15.03 1.53
N PHE A 280 15.47 14.51 2.47
CA PHE A 280 15.46 14.93 3.88
C PHE A 280 16.85 15.42 4.29
N PRO A 281 17.33 16.55 3.73
CA PRO A 281 18.63 17.09 4.09
C PRO A 281 18.64 17.52 5.56
N TRP A 282 19.83 17.44 6.19
CA TRP A 282 20.06 17.90 7.57
C TRP A 282 20.38 19.42 7.63
N PHE A 283 20.15 20.13 6.54
CA PHE A 283 20.44 21.54 6.32
C PHE A 283 19.35 22.15 5.42
N ASP A 284 19.21 23.48 5.44
CA ASP A 284 18.31 24.19 4.51
C ASP A 284 18.93 24.21 3.10
N PRO A 285 18.39 23.47 2.12
CA PRO A 285 18.98 23.46 0.79
C PRO A 285 18.68 24.77 0.05
N VAL A 286 19.68 25.29 -0.65
CA VAL A 286 19.56 26.49 -1.48
C VAL A 286 19.37 26.10 -2.94
N TRP A 287 20.11 25.09 -3.41
CA TRP A 287 20.08 24.65 -4.80
C TRP A 287 19.72 23.18 -4.97
N ALA A 288 19.08 22.85 -6.09
CA ALA A 288 18.92 21.48 -6.57
C ALA A 288 19.53 21.32 -7.98
N ILE A 289 20.40 20.33 -8.17
CA ILE A 289 21.13 20.09 -9.42
C ILE A 289 21.05 18.62 -9.86
N PRO A 290 21.32 18.29 -11.15
CA PRO A 290 21.31 16.92 -11.63
C PRO A 290 22.43 16.06 -11.03
N ALA A 291 22.14 14.81 -10.68
CA ALA A 291 23.13 13.85 -10.17
C ALA A 291 24.27 13.56 -11.16
N ASP A 292 23.95 13.38 -12.45
CA ASP A 292 24.95 13.25 -13.51
C ASP A 292 25.05 14.55 -14.32
N THR A 293 25.63 15.56 -13.68
CA THR A 293 25.67 16.91 -14.24
C THR A 293 26.48 17.00 -15.55
N LEU A 294 27.50 16.15 -15.72
CA LEU A 294 28.33 16.19 -16.93
C LEU A 294 27.63 15.54 -18.13
N ARG A 295 26.81 14.51 -17.91
CA ARG A 295 26.11 13.78 -18.98
C ARG A 295 24.68 14.24 -19.26
N CYS A 296 24.06 15.02 -18.37
CA CYS A 296 22.70 15.52 -18.58
C CYS A 296 22.53 16.39 -19.86
N ASP A 297 21.32 16.46 -20.41
CA ASP A 297 21.00 17.35 -21.53
C ASP A 297 20.91 18.80 -21.03
N LYS A 298 21.79 19.67 -21.54
CA LYS A 298 21.86 21.10 -21.19
C LYS A 298 20.58 21.86 -21.57
N ARG A 299 19.81 21.38 -22.55
CA ARG A 299 18.55 22.02 -22.98
C ARG A 299 17.46 21.88 -21.94
N ILE A 300 17.48 20.82 -21.14
CA ILE A 300 16.43 20.48 -20.17
C ILE A 300 16.94 20.68 -18.74
N ALA A 301 18.17 20.27 -18.45
CA ALA A 301 18.75 20.37 -17.12
C ALA A 301 19.05 21.83 -16.71
N ARG A 302 18.72 22.16 -15.47
CA ARG A 302 18.92 23.48 -14.86
C ARG A 302 19.52 23.36 -13.47
N VAL A 303 20.08 24.45 -12.96
CA VAL A 303 20.42 24.63 -11.54
C VAL A 303 19.25 25.35 -10.90
N LEU A 304 18.47 24.65 -10.07
CA LEU A 304 17.22 25.18 -9.51
C LEU A 304 17.51 25.87 -8.17
N LEU A 305 17.09 27.11 -8.00
CA LEU A 305 17.02 27.77 -6.71
C LEU A 305 15.74 27.28 -6.00
N ILE A 306 15.89 26.60 -4.87
CA ILE A 306 14.78 25.97 -4.13
C ILE A 306 14.61 26.52 -2.70
N GLY A 307 15.54 27.35 -2.23
CA GLY A 307 15.50 27.99 -0.91
C GLY A 307 15.81 29.47 -0.98
N ASP A 308 16.04 30.08 0.20
CA ASP A 308 16.38 31.50 0.32
C ASP A 308 17.67 31.87 -0.44
N LEU A 309 17.77 33.14 -0.84
CA LEU A 309 18.97 33.72 -1.47
C LEU A 309 20.12 33.88 -0.46
N ARG A 310 20.68 32.77 0.02
CA ARG A 310 21.79 32.74 0.98
C ARG A 310 23.13 32.52 0.25
N PRO A 311 24.11 33.44 0.39
CA PRO A 311 25.43 33.30 -0.24
C PRO A 311 26.24 32.16 0.39
N ALA A 312 27.10 31.54 -0.42
CA ALA A 312 27.98 30.48 0.07
C ALA A 312 28.95 31.03 1.14
N GLY A 313 28.98 30.39 2.31
CA GLY A 313 29.82 30.81 3.44
C GLY A 313 29.35 32.10 4.13
N GLY A 314 28.07 32.49 3.96
CA GLY A 314 27.46 33.62 4.68
C GLY A 314 27.54 33.44 6.20
N GLN A 315 27.86 34.54 6.89
CA GLN A 315 28.31 34.63 8.29
C GLN A 315 27.66 33.65 9.29
N GLU A 316 28.54 33.09 10.12
CA GLU A 316 28.26 32.38 11.36
C GLU A 316 26.99 32.88 12.05
N SER A 317 25.95 32.06 12.08
CA SER A 317 24.96 32.19 13.15
C SER A 317 25.67 31.74 14.44
N PRO A 318 25.74 32.55 15.52
CA PRO A 318 26.50 32.24 16.74
C PRO A 318 26.00 31.03 17.55
N ARG A 319 25.15 30.16 16.99
CA ARG A 319 24.42 29.11 17.71
C ARG A 319 24.97 27.69 17.56
N GLN A 320 26.09 27.48 16.87
CA GLN A 320 26.71 26.13 16.74
C GLN A 320 28.07 25.98 17.43
N ALA A 321 28.38 26.82 18.43
CA ALA A 321 29.57 26.66 19.27
C ALA A 321 29.47 25.49 20.30
N ASN A 322 28.38 24.73 20.35
CA ASN A 322 28.31 23.52 21.17
C ASN A 322 28.68 22.28 20.35
N MET A 323 29.97 22.22 20.03
CA MET A 323 30.63 21.05 19.47
C MET A 323 30.71 19.97 20.55
N ILE A 324 29.71 19.10 20.60
CA ILE A 324 29.82 17.76 21.21
C ILE A 324 31.05 17.11 20.59
N GLN A 325 31.96 16.64 21.45
CA GLN A 325 33.21 15.94 21.09
C GLN A 325 32.95 14.93 19.96
N ARG A 326 33.37 15.27 18.74
CA ARG A 326 33.16 14.42 17.57
C ARG A 326 34.26 13.34 17.52
N PRO A 327 33.91 12.05 17.34
CA PRO A 327 34.88 11.00 17.13
C PRO A 327 35.69 11.24 15.84
N GLN A 328 36.96 10.82 15.83
CA GLN A 328 37.93 11.05 14.74
C GLN A 328 37.44 10.60 13.35
N CYS A 329 36.46 9.69 13.28
CA CYS A 329 35.81 9.25 12.04
C CYS A 329 35.00 10.35 11.33
N ALA A 330 34.49 11.35 12.07
CA ALA A 330 33.69 12.44 11.52
C ALA A 330 34.48 13.37 10.58
N GLY A 331 35.80 13.47 10.77
CA GLY A 331 36.67 14.32 9.94
C GLY A 331 36.77 13.83 8.49
N ARG A 332 36.88 12.51 8.29
CA ARG A 332 36.97 11.91 6.94
C ARG A 332 35.65 12.04 6.18
N GLU A 333 34.53 11.81 6.87
CA GLU A 333 33.20 11.94 6.26
C GLU A 333 32.90 13.40 5.89
N HIS A 334 33.20 14.34 6.77
CA HIS A 334 33.05 15.77 6.49
C HIS A 334 33.91 16.21 5.30
N ALA A 335 35.17 15.79 5.23
CA ALA A 335 36.04 16.05 4.09
C ALA A 335 35.49 15.45 2.78
N ARG A 336 34.92 14.24 2.82
CA ARG A 336 34.24 13.62 1.66
C ARG A 336 33.04 14.45 1.22
N ARG A 337 32.21 14.92 2.16
CA ARG A 337 31.05 15.78 1.86
C ARG A 337 31.49 17.13 1.25
N ILE A 338 32.53 17.76 1.77
CA ILE A 338 33.10 18.99 1.17
C ILE A 338 33.59 18.71 -0.26
N LYS A 339 34.29 17.60 -0.48
CA LYS A 339 34.74 17.20 -1.83
C LYS A 339 33.56 16.96 -2.78
N ALA A 340 32.49 16.31 -2.31
CA ALA A 340 31.29 16.09 -3.09
C ALA A 340 30.57 17.41 -3.43
N TRP A 341 30.39 18.28 -2.43
CA TRP A 341 29.80 19.62 -2.58
C TRP A 341 30.55 20.46 -3.62
N THR A 342 31.86 20.57 -3.49
CA THR A 342 32.71 21.29 -4.45
C THR A 342 32.68 20.68 -5.85
N SER A 343 32.75 19.35 -5.96
CA SER A 343 32.75 18.66 -7.25
C SER A 343 31.42 18.84 -7.99
N ALA A 344 30.30 18.76 -7.27
CA ALA A 344 28.96 18.93 -7.80
C ALA A 344 28.75 20.33 -8.40
N ILE A 345 29.08 21.38 -7.64
CA ILE A 345 28.98 22.78 -8.09
C ILE A 345 29.85 23.05 -9.32
N LEU A 346 31.10 22.57 -9.32
CA LEU A 346 32.03 22.78 -10.42
C LEU A 346 31.67 21.95 -11.66
N ALA A 347 31.07 20.77 -11.49
CA ALA A 347 30.53 19.98 -12.61
C ALA A 347 29.39 20.72 -13.31
N ALA A 348 28.42 21.25 -12.55
CA ALA A 348 27.34 22.10 -13.07
C ALA A 348 27.88 23.35 -13.78
N GLY A 349 28.87 24.01 -13.17
CA GLY A 349 29.55 25.15 -13.77
C GLY A 349 30.24 24.83 -15.09
N ARG A 350 30.96 23.69 -15.18
CA ARG A 350 31.66 23.26 -16.41
C ARG A 350 30.70 22.86 -17.53
N LYS A 351 29.59 22.20 -17.19
CA LYS A 351 28.51 21.91 -18.16
C LYS A 351 27.85 23.19 -18.68
N GLY A 352 27.92 24.26 -17.88
CA GLY A 352 27.34 25.56 -18.19
C GLY A 352 25.82 25.57 -18.04
N LEU A 353 25.29 24.79 -17.09
CA LEU A 353 23.84 24.75 -16.82
C LEU A 353 23.31 26.14 -16.47
N ALA A 354 22.15 26.48 -17.03
CA ALA A 354 21.44 27.72 -16.71
C ALA A 354 20.77 27.61 -15.33
N THR A 355 20.63 28.73 -14.64
CA THR A 355 19.89 28.81 -13.37
C THR A 355 18.40 28.99 -13.61
N GLU A 356 17.59 28.50 -12.69
CA GLU A 356 16.15 28.69 -12.66
C GLU A 356 15.71 29.14 -11.25
N PRO A 357 14.87 30.19 -11.11
CA PRO A 357 14.35 31.02 -12.20
C PRO A 357 15.46 31.82 -12.91
N PRO A 358 15.25 32.21 -14.18
CA PRO A 358 16.21 33.05 -14.89
C PRO A 358 16.24 34.45 -14.25
N GLY A 359 17.42 34.92 -13.84
CA GLY A 359 17.57 36.24 -13.23
C GLY A 359 19.04 36.57 -12.98
N THR A 360 19.39 37.86 -13.04
CA THR A 360 20.75 38.36 -12.79
C THR A 360 21.19 38.10 -11.36
N GLU A 361 20.27 38.24 -10.39
CA GLU A 361 20.53 37.97 -8.98
C GLU A 361 20.80 36.48 -8.72
N VAL A 362 19.92 35.58 -9.20
CA VAL A 362 20.09 34.12 -9.07
C VAL A 362 21.38 33.65 -9.75
N ALA A 363 21.66 34.17 -10.96
CA ALA A 363 22.89 33.86 -11.67
C ALA A 363 24.13 34.34 -10.90
N SER A 364 24.07 35.54 -10.30
CA SER A 364 25.15 36.10 -9.48
C SER A 364 25.38 35.28 -8.23
N LEU A 365 24.32 34.87 -7.53
CA LEU A 365 24.41 33.97 -6.38
C LEU A 365 25.09 32.66 -6.78
N TRP A 366 24.71 32.06 -7.90
CA TRP A 366 25.37 30.86 -8.39
C TRP A 366 26.86 31.07 -8.74
N GLN A 367 27.24 32.26 -9.24
CA GLN A 367 28.66 32.59 -9.42
C GLN A 367 29.41 32.60 -8.08
N VAL A 368 28.81 33.14 -7.01
CA VAL A 368 29.41 33.14 -5.67
C VAL A 368 29.70 31.70 -5.20
N TYR A 369 28.74 30.77 -5.36
CA TYR A 369 28.95 29.35 -5.03
C TYR A 369 30.10 28.74 -5.84
N LYS A 370 30.19 29.02 -7.14
CA LYS A 370 31.29 28.52 -7.99
C LYS A 370 32.65 29.09 -7.59
N GLN A 371 32.73 30.38 -7.27
CA GLN A 371 33.96 31.02 -6.82
C GLN A 371 34.42 30.41 -5.48
N HIS A 372 33.49 30.21 -4.55
CA HIS A 372 33.76 29.59 -3.26
C HIS A 372 34.24 28.14 -3.41
N ALA A 373 33.56 27.34 -4.24
CA ALA A 373 33.97 25.97 -4.53
C ALA A 373 35.37 25.87 -5.15
N ARG A 374 35.75 26.81 -6.05
CA ARG A 374 37.11 26.90 -6.61
C ARG A 374 38.15 27.23 -5.54
N ALA A 375 37.85 28.16 -4.64
CA ALA A 375 38.76 28.53 -3.57
C ALA A 375 39.04 27.34 -2.64
N ILE A 376 38.00 26.60 -2.26
CA ILE A 376 38.14 25.38 -1.45
C ILE A 376 38.93 24.31 -2.20
N GLN A 377 38.61 24.05 -3.47
CA GLN A 377 39.31 23.04 -4.27
C GLN A 377 40.81 23.36 -4.41
N ARG A 378 41.19 24.64 -4.48
CA ARG A 378 42.61 25.06 -4.51
C ARG A 378 43.32 24.82 -3.18
N ARG A 379 42.63 24.95 -2.04
CA ARG A 379 43.19 24.69 -0.70
C ARG A 379 43.32 23.20 -0.38
N MET A 380 42.50 22.35 -1.02
CA MET A 380 42.54 20.90 -0.85
C MET A 380 43.57 20.20 -1.75
N ARG A 381 44.13 20.91 -2.73
CA ARG A 381 45.26 20.48 -3.55
C ARG A 381 46.53 20.95 -2.89
#